data_AF-A0A433BMG2-F1
#
_entry.id   AF-A0A433BMG2-F1
#
_cell.length_a   1.000
_cell.length_b   1.000
_cell.length_c   1.000
_cell.angle_alpha   90.00
_cell.angle_beta   90.00
_cell.angle_gamma   90.00
#
_symmetry.space_group_name_H-M   'P 1'
#
loop_
_entity.id
_entity.type
_entity.pdbx_description
1 polymer ?
#
loop_
_entity_poly.entity_id
_entity_poly.type
_entity_poly.pdbx_seq_one_letter_code
_entity_poly.pdbx_strand_id
1 'polypeptide(L)'
;MTANRDSPDPAGAIDTSAQPAWHRTGHKHFPYAAHQSGQWWVLRRNFEFPEQDMFTLFVDGLAAADVTAGPNDPLPLVASIGALDAARPGQAIPMLDEDTAATVVSAVAGYADYGREHGTQSDD
;
A
#
# COMPACT_ATOMS: atom_id res chain seq x y z
N MET A 1 -14.89 -24.78 26.49
CA MET A 1 -13.54 -24.27 26.80
C MET A 1 -12.95 -23.78 25.50
N THR A 2 -12.73 -22.47 25.45
CA THR A 2 -11.92 -21.68 24.51
C THR A 2 -12.04 -22.03 23.03
N ALA A 3 -12.92 -21.31 22.34
CA ALA A 3 -12.72 -21.03 20.93
C ALA A 3 -11.38 -20.29 20.81
N ASN A 4 -10.38 -20.95 20.25
CA ASN A 4 -9.21 -20.29 19.71
C ASN A 4 -9.72 -19.36 18.61
N ARG A 5 -10.05 -18.12 18.98
CA ARG A 5 -10.02 -16.99 18.07
C ARG A 5 -8.55 -16.77 17.74
N ASP A 6 -8.04 -17.62 16.86
CA ASP A 6 -7.01 -17.23 15.92
C ASP A 6 -7.67 -16.14 15.09
N SER A 7 -7.65 -14.91 15.63
CA SER A 7 -7.78 -13.75 14.77
C SER A 7 -6.66 -13.92 13.77
N PRO A 8 -6.92 -14.06 12.45
CA PRO A 8 -5.83 -13.92 11.51
C PRO A 8 -5.27 -12.54 11.81
N ASP A 9 -4.04 -12.46 12.32
CA ASP A 9 -3.23 -11.25 12.25
C ASP A 9 -3.25 -10.92 10.74
N PRO A 10 -4.05 -9.94 10.27
CA PRO A 10 -4.56 -10.01 8.90
C PRO A 10 -3.46 -9.74 7.85
N ALA A 11 -2.25 -9.40 8.29
CA ALA A 11 -1.04 -9.43 7.52
C ALA A 11 0.10 -9.67 8.51
N GLY A 12 0.63 -10.88 8.56
CA GLY A 12 1.71 -11.23 9.50
C GLY A 12 2.80 -10.17 9.50
N ALA A 13 2.95 -9.49 10.64
CA ALA A 13 3.99 -8.50 10.96
C ALA A 13 4.75 -7.96 9.73
N ILE A 14 4.24 -6.90 9.12
CA ILE A 14 4.95 -6.21 8.04
C ILE A 14 6.38 -5.91 8.51
N ASP A 15 7.36 -6.32 7.71
CA ASP A 15 8.77 -6.06 8.02
C ASP A 15 9.05 -4.55 7.84
N THR A 16 8.88 -3.78 8.91
CA THR A 16 9.13 -2.33 8.90
C THR A 16 10.61 -2.00 8.74
N SER A 17 11.50 -2.97 8.97
CA SER A 17 12.93 -2.91 8.64
C SER A 17 13.25 -3.09 7.15
N ALA A 18 12.28 -3.50 6.34
CA ALA A 18 12.51 -3.80 4.94
C ALA A 18 12.70 -2.52 4.13
N GLN A 19 13.53 -2.63 3.09
CA GLN A 19 13.71 -1.60 2.07
C GLN A 19 13.30 -2.19 0.73
N PRO A 20 11.98 -2.33 0.48
CA PRO A 20 11.48 -2.87 -0.77
C PRO A 20 11.89 -1.98 -1.95
N ALA A 21 12.25 -2.60 -3.07
CA ALA A 21 12.51 -1.89 -4.31
C ALA A 21 11.17 -1.48 -4.94
N TRP A 22 10.78 -0.23 -4.73
CA TRP A 22 9.54 0.33 -5.28
C TRP A 22 9.62 0.52 -6.78
N HIS A 23 8.55 0.13 -7.47
CA HIS A 23 8.37 0.26 -8.90
C HIS A 23 7.03 0.97 -9.17
N ARG A 24 6.95 1.71 -10.27
CA ARG A 24 5.71 2.34 -10.72
C ARG A 24 4.83 1.33 -11.42
N THR A 25 3.55 1.31 -11.08
CA THR A 25 2.55 0.46 -11.77
C THR A 25 1.90 1.19 -12.95
N GLY A 26 2.00 2.53 -13.00
CA GLY A 26 1.24 3.38 -13.92
C GLY A 26 -0.22 3.64 -13.51
N HIS A 27 -0.69 3.07 -12.39
CA HIS A 27 -2.08 3.24 -11.93
C HIS A 27 -2.24 4.46 -11.00
N LYS A 28 -3.33 5.22 -11.14
CA LYS A 28 -3.54 6.46 -10.37
C LYS A 28 -3.72 6.26 -8.86
N HIS A 29 -4.50 5.24 -8.46
CA HIS A 29 -4.78 4.96 -7.04
C HIS A 29 -3.70 4.12 -6.38
N PHE A 30 -3.03 3.28 -7.17
CA PHE A 30 -2.02 2.32 -6.71
C PHE A 30 -0.70 2.60 -7.42
N PRO A 31 -0.09 3.78 -7.24
CA PRO A 31 1.02 4.23 -8.09
C PRO A 31 2.27 3.37 -7.98
N TYR A 32 2.45 2.69 -6.84
CA TYR A 32 3.68 1.96 -6.53
C TYR A 32 3.41 0.54 -6.05
N ALA A 33 4.25 -0.38 -6.50
CA ALA A 33 4.29 -1.75 -6.04
C ALA A 33 5.74 -2.20 -5.83
N ALA A 34 5.95 -3.15 -4.93
CA ALA A 34 7.24 -3.78 -4.71
C ALA A 34 7.04 -5.25 -4.38
N HIS A 35 8.01 -6.07 -4.72
CA HIS A 35 8.02 -7.47 -4.33
C HIS A 35 9.02 -7.64 -3.19
N GLN A 36 8.56 -8.05 -2.02
CA GLN A 36 9.42 -8.26 -0.87
C GLN A 36 9.14 -9.60 -0.19
N SER A 37 10.20 -10.36 0.04
CA SER A 37 10.14 -11.68 0.70
C SER A 37 9.06 -12.62 0.11
N GLY A 38 8.88 -12.61 -1.20
CA GLY A 38 7.88 -13.45 -1.89
C GLY A 38 6.45 -12.91 -1.86
N GLN A 39 6.24 -11.69 -1.35
CA GLN A 39 4.93 -11.07 -1.22
C GLN A 39 4.88 -9.77 -2.02
N TRP A 40 3.73 -9.50 -2.63
CA TRP A 40 3.51 -8.24 -3.35
C TRP A 40 3.00 -7.16 -2.40
N TRP A 41 3.75 -6.07 -2.33
CA TRP A 41 3.48 -4.91 -1.50
C TRP A 41 3.00 -3.79 -2.40
N VAL A 42 1.79 -3.27 -2.18
CA VAL A 42 1.18 -2.23 -3.02
C VAL A 42 0.82 -1.04 -2.18
N LEU A 43 1.13 0.16 -2.66
CA LEU A 43 0.77 1.40 -1.98
C LEU A 43 -0.42 2.03 -2.66
N ARG A 44 -1.47 2.28 -1.88
CA ARG A 44 -2.58 3.15 -2.27
C ARG A 44 -2.31 4.55 -1.76
N ARG A 45 -2.40 5.57 -2.61
CA ARG A 45 -2.35 6.98 -2.15
C ARG A 45 -3.73 7.41 -1.69
N ASN A 46 -3.85 7.86 -0.45
CA ASN A 46 -5.09 8.43 0.08
C ASN A 46 -5.11 9.94 -0.18
N PHE A 47 -5.94 10.38 -1.14
CA PHE A 47 -6.01 11.79 -1.56
C PHE A 47 -6.86 12.68 -0.64
N GLU A 48 -7.46 12.12 0.42
CA GLU A 48 -8.39 12.83 1.30
C GLU A 48 -7.69 13.71 2.35
N PHE A 49 -6.37 13.59 2.51
CA PHE A 49 -5.59 14.36 3.48
C PHE A 49 -4.54 15.24 2.77
N PRO A 50 -4.84 16.52 2.49
CA PRO A 50 -3.92 17.41 1.76
C PRO A 50 -2.70 17.84 2.58
N GLU A 51 -2.73 17.66 3.90
CA GLU A 51 -1.64 18.05 4.80
C GLU A 51 -0.56 16.97 4.93
N GLN A 52 -0.92 15.71 4.69
CA GLN A 52 -0.01 14.57 4.81
C GLN A 52 -0.36 13.51 3.77
N ASP A 53 0.60 13.15 2.94
CA ASP A 53 0.48 12.01 2.04
C ASP A 53 0.40 10.72 2.86
N MET A 54 -0.84 10.25 3.05
CA MET A 54 -1.12 8.99 3.71
C MET A 54 -1.23 7.90 2.65
N PHE A 55 -0.51 6.80 2.87
CA PHE A 55 -0.56 5.63 2.01
C PHE A 55 -1.09 4.43 2.78
N THR A 56 -1.94 3.62 2.16
CA THR A 56 -2.29 2.31 2.71
C THR A 56 -1.43 1.27 2.03
N LEU A 57 -0.69 0.49 2.82
CA LEU A 57 0.11 -0.63 2.38
C LEU A 57 -0.75 -1.89 2.33
N PHE A 58 -0.77 -2.51 1.16
CA PHE A 58 -1.40 -3.80 0.93
C PHE A 58 -0.32 -4.86 0.74
N VAL A 59 -0.49 -6.01 1.37
CA VAL A 59 0.38 -7.18 1.21
C VAL A 59 -0.46 -8.32 0.64
N ASP A 60 -0.07 -8.82 -0.53
CA ASP A 60 -0.78 -9.89 -1.25
C ASP A 60 -2.26 -9.60 -1.54
N GLY A 61 -2.60 -8.32 -1.72
CA GLY A 61 -3.99 -7.90 -1.94
C GLY A 61 -4.79 -7.58 -0.67
N LEU A 62 -4.20 -7.75 0.51
CA LEU A 62 -4.86 -7.46 1.79
C LEU A 62 -4.34 -6.16 2.41
N ALA A 63 -5.24 -5.33 2.93
CA ALA A 63 -4.87 -4.12 3.65
C ALA A 63 -4.08 -4.52 4.91
N ALA A 64 -2.82 -4.11 4.98
CA ALA A 64 -1.90 -4.54 6.01
C ALA A 64 -1.66 -3.43 7.06
N ALA A 65 -1.35 -2.20 6.62
CA ALA A 65 -1.19 -1.06 7.50
C ALA A 65 -1.32 0.28 6.76
N ASP A 66 -1.76 1.32 7.48
CA ASP A 66 -1.67 2.69 7.01
C ASP A 66 -0.31 3.29 7.39
N VAL A 67 0.32 3.95 6.43
CA VAL A 67 1.65 4.52 6.52
C VAL A 67 1.59 5.99 6.15
N THR A 68 1.92 6.85 7.09
CA THR A 68 2.17 8.27 6.83
C THR A 68 3.56 8.41 6.23
N ALA A 69 3.66 8.86 4.99
CA ALA A 69 4.94 8.97 4.31
C ALA A 69 5.83 10.04 4.97
N GLY A 70 7.02 9.65 5.42
CA GLY A 70 7.98 10.54 6.06
C GLY A 70 9.41 10.19 5.66
N PRO A 71 10.12 11.03 4.87
CA PRO A 71 11.48 10.71 4.44
C PRO A 71 12.51 10.68 5.59
N ASN A 72 12.16 11.22 6.76
CA ASN A 72 13.00 11.22 7.97
C ASN A 72 12.49 10.26 9.05
N ASP A 73 11.60 9.32 8.69
CA ASP A 73 11.06 8.37 9.64
C ASP A 73 12.14 7.37 10.11
N PRO A 74 12.18 6.98 11.41
CA PRO A 74 13.13 5.98 11.90
C PRO A 74 12.90 4.58 11.31
N LEU A 75 11.72 4.29 10.78
CA LEU A 75 11.42 3.01 10.13
C LEU A 75 11.88 3.06 8.66
N PRO A 76 12.79 2.19 8.22
CA PRO A 76 13.32 2.25 6.86
C PRO A 76 12.25 1.96 5.79
N LEU A 77 11.22 1.17 6.10
CA LEU A 77 10.06 1.02 5.23
C LEU A 77 9.34 2.37 4.98
N VAL A 78 9.04 3.09 6.05
CA VAL A 78 8.33 4.39 5.99
C VAL A 78 9.20 5.44 5.32
N ALA A 79 10.49 5.49 5.64
CA ALA A 79 11.47 6.35 4.98
C ALA A 79 11.56 6.08 3.48
N SER A 80 11.55 4.81 3.07
CA SER A 80 11.56 4.41 1.65
C SER A 80 10.30 4.88 0.92
N ILE A 81 9.13 4.82 1.57
CA ILE A 81 7.86 5.32 1.02
C ILE A 81 7.89 6.86 0.90
N GLY A 82 8.34 7.55 1.94
CA GLY A 82 8.51 9.01 1.94
C GLY A 82 9.50 9.49 0.88
N ALA A 83 10.53 8.70 0.58
CA ALA A 83 11.46 8.98 -0.50
C ALA A 83 10.82 8.91 -1.91
N LEU A 84 9.68 8.22 -2.08
CA LEU A 84 8.96 8.16 -3.36
C LEU A 84 8.26 9.47 -3.70
N ASP A 85 7.71 10.16 -2.70
CA ASP A 85 7.08 11.48 -2.89
C ASP A 85 8.14 12.59 -2.95
N ALA A 86 9.18 12.49 -2.12
CA ALA A 86 10.35 13.38 -2.16
C ALA A 86 11.27 13.14 -3.39
N ALA A 87 11.00 12.10 -4.18
CA ALA A 87 11.75 11.79 -5.39
C ALA A 87 11.71 13.02 -6.33
N ARG A 88 12.87 13.63 -6.56
CA ARG A 88 12.96 14.82 -7.41
C ARG A 88 12.43 14.50 -8.82
N PRO A 89 11.86 15.48 -9.54
CA PRO A 89 11.56 15.32 -10.95
C PRO A 89 12.86 14.95 -11.69
N GLY A 90 12.95 13.69 -12.15
CA GLY A 90 14.16 13.11 -12.74
C GLY A 90 14.67 11.83 -12.04
N GLN A 91 14.24 11.55 -10.81
CA GLN A 91 14.45 10.22 -10.21
C GLN A 91 13.54 9.22 -10.91
N ALA A 92 14.12 8.45 -11.83
CA ALA A 92 13.41 7.42 -12.58
C ALA A 92 13.18 6.21 -11.66
N ILE A 93 12.04 6.21 -10.96
CA ILE A 93 11.53 4.98 -10.35
C ILE A 93 11.21 4.02 -11.51
N PRO A 94 11.78 2.80 -11.52
CA PRO A 94 11.56 1.84 -12.60
C PRO A 94 10.07 1.51 -12.71
N MET A 95 9.57 1.37 -13.94
CA MET A 95 8.20 0.94 -14.18
C MET A 95 8.15 -0.60 -14.12
N LEU A 96 7.15 -1.12 -13.43
CA LEU A 96 6.84 -2.54 -13.44
C LEU A 96 6.34 -2.94 -14.84
N ASP A 97 6.53 -4.20 -15.20
CA ASP A 97 5.97 -4.74 -16.45
C ASP A 97 4.44 -4.62 -16.44
N GLU A 98 3.84 -4.34 -17.60
CA GLU A 98 2.39 -4.09 -17.72
C GLU A 98 1.55 -5.28 -17.22
N ASP A 99 1.96 -6.52 -17.52
CA ASP A 99 1.23 -7.73 -17.12
C ASP A 99 1.33 -7.95 -15.60
N THR A 100 2.52 -7.69 -15.05
CA THR A 100 2.74 -7.78 -13.60
C THR A 100 1.98 -6.68 -12.87
N ALA A 101 2.00 -5.46 -13.39
CA ALA A 101 1.30 -4.32 -12.82
C ALA A 101 -0.21 -4.58 -12.81
N ALA A 102 -0.76 -5.07 -13.92
CA ALA A 102 -2.17 -5.44 -14.02
C ALA A 102 -2.56 -6.53 -13.02
N THR A 103 -1.71 -7.56 -12.85
CA THR A 103 -1.94 -8.65 -11.89
C THR A 103 -1.97 -8.14 -10.45
N VAL A 104 -0.95 -7.38 -10.05
CA VAL A 104 -0.80 -6.86 -8.70
C VAL A 104 -1.88 -5.83 -8.38
N VAL A 105 -2.19 -4.93 -9.32
CA VAL A 105 -3.27 -3.94 -9.16
C VAL A 105 -4.62 -4.63 -9.12
N SER A 106 -4.88 -5.67 -9.94
CA SER A 106 -6.14 -6.41 -9.90
C SER A 106 -6.43 -7.02 -8.53
N ALA A 107 -5.41 -7.48 -7.82
CA ALA A 107 -5.57 -8.04 -6.47
C ALA A 107 -6.08 -6.98 -5.46
N VAL A 108 -5.65 -5.72 -5.59
CA VAL A 108 -6.07 -4.61 -4.72
C VAL A 108 -7.17 -3.74 -5.34
N ALA A 109 -7.58 -4.00 -6.58
CA ALA A 109 -8.51 -3.15 -7.33
C ALA A 109 -9.87 -3.01 -6.63
N GLY A 110 -10.30 -4.04 -5.90
CA GLY A 110 -11.50 -3.98 -5.05
C GLY A 110 -11.41 -2.92 -3.94
N TYR A 111 -10.20 -2.60 -3.49
CA TYR A 111 -9.93 -1.56 -2.49
C TYR A 111 -9.70 -0.18 -3.12
N ALA A 112 -9.83 -0.03 -4.45
CA ALA A 112 -9.76 1.28 -5.08
C ALA A 112 -10.85 2.23 -4.54
N ASP A 113 -11.98 1.66 -4.15
CA ASP A 113 -13.15 2.35 -3.55
C ASP A 113 -13.17 2.22 -2.02
N TYR A 114 -12.14 1.63 -1.40
CA TYR A 114 -12.01 1.54 0.06
C TYR A 114 -12.00 2.95 0.66
N GLY A 115 -13.09 3.31 1.34
CA GLY A 115 -13.39 4.68 1.80
C GLY A 115 -14.70 5.27 1.27
N ARG A 116 -15.35 4.65 0.27
CA ARG A 116 -16.64 5.12 -0.27
C ARG A 116 -17.87 4.39 0.25
N GLU A 117 -17.74 3.59 1.30
CA GLU A 117 -18.86 3.04 2.06
C GLU A 117 -19.54 4.11 2.93
N HIS A 118 -19.97 5.20 2.28
CA HIS A 118 -21.05 6.05 2.76
C HIS A 118 -22.36 5.55 2.13
N GLY A 119 -23.06 4.71 2.90
CA GLY A 119 -24.51 4.54 2.79
C GLY A 119 -24.98 3.38 1.93
N THR A 120 -24.98 2.16 2.47
CA THR A 120 -26.26 1.43 2.45
C THR A 120 -26.99 1.87 3.71
N GLN A 121 -27.80 2.91 3.56
CA GLN A 121 -28.91 3.14 4.47
C GLN A 121 -29.74 1.87 4.43
N SER A 122 -29.75 1.14 5.54
CA SER A 122 -30.65 0.02 5.74
C SER A 122 -32.07 0.59 5.66
N ASP A 123 -32.84 0.13 4.67
CA ASP A 123 -34.28 0.36 4.59
C ASP A 123 -34.94 -0.53 5.66
N ASP A 124 -35.47 0.08 6.73
CA ASP A 124 -36.63 -0.38 7.52
C ASP A 124 -37.20 0.79 8.36
#